data_AF-A0A7Y3N803-F1
#
_entry.id   AF-A0A7Y3N803-F1
#
_cell.length_a   1.000
_cell.length_b   1.000
_cell.length_c   1.000
_cell.angle_alpha   90.00
_cell.angle_beta   90.00
_cell.angle_gamma   90.00
#
_symmetry.space_group_name_H-M   'P 1'
#
loop_
_entity.id
_entity.type
_entity.pdbx_description
1 polymer ?
#
loop_
_entity_poly.entity_id
_entity_poly.type
_entity_poly.pdbx_seq_one_letter_code
_entity_poly.pdbx_strand_id
1 'polypeptide(L)'
;MTTLKITGMTCKSCAVHVKKALENVHGVQSAEVSYAKGIANLKVKAEMLHDALIAAVTDLGYQAIFEDTSPEEENQSSLLNQVRNGVGGADQRCDGERPLQVAVIGSGGAAMAAALKVVEQGAHVTLIERGTIGGTCVNIGCVPSKIMIRAAHIAHLRRESPFDGGIQSFA
;
A
#
# COMPACT_ATOMS: atom_id res chain seq x y z
N MET A 1 17.77 23.97 -22.06
CA MET A 1 16.62 23.70 -21.18
C MET A 1 17.13 22.73 -20.15
N THR A 2 16.97 23.02 -18.87
CA THR A 2 17.50 22.18 -17.78
C THR A 2 16.34 21.45 -17.13
N THR A 3 16.47 20.14 -16.95
CA THR A 3 15.43 19.30 -16.37
C THR A 3 15.83 18.90 -14.96
N LEU A 4 14.94 19.17 -14.00
CA LEU A 4 15.08 18.76 -12.61
C LEU A 4 14.05 17.68 -12.30
N LYS A 5 14.51 16.55 -11.78
CA LYS A 5 13.63 15.53 -11.21
C LYS A 5 13.35 15.88 -9.75
N ILE A 6 12.09 16.07 -9.41
CA ILE A 6 11.66 16.46 -8.06
C ILE A 6 10.91 15.31 -7.41
N THR A 7 11.39 14.86 -6.27
CA THR A 7 10.76 13.84 -5.44
C THR A 7 10.09 14.47 -4.21
N GLY A 8 8.92 13.94 -3.84
CA GLY A 8 8.11 14.44 -2.73
C GLY A 8 6.85 15.24 -3.11
N MET A 9 6.60 15.51 -4.39
CA MET A 9 5.34 16.14 -4.82
C MET A 9 4.17 15.14 -4.75
N THR A 10 3.14 15.45 -3.97
CA THR A 10 1.99 14.56 -3.74
C THR A 10 0.69 15.02 -4.41
N CYS A 11 0.64 16.24 -4.94
CA CYS A 11 -0.55 16.76 -5.62
C CYS A 11 -0.25 17.95 -6.56
N LYS A 12 -1.25 18.38 -7.33
CA LYS A 12 -1.14 19.52 -8.26
C LYS A 12 -0.82 20.84 -7.56
N SER A 13 -1.26 21.05 -6.32
CA SER A 13 -0.93 22.26 -5.55
C SER A 13 0.54 22.29 -5.12
N CYS A 14 1.17 21.13 -4.85
CA CYS A 14 2.63 21.05 -4.64
C CYS A 14 3.40 21.54 -5.88
N ALA A 15 2.98 21.15 -7.08
CA ALA A 15 3.64 21.59 -8.31
C ALA A 15 3.54 23.11 -8.53
N VAL A 16 2.41 23.72 -8.19
CA VAL A 16 2.26 25.19 -8.24
C VAL A 16 3.16 25.87 -7.21
N HIS A 17 3.29 25.31 -6.02
CA HIS A 17 4.15 25.86 -4.96
C HIS A 17 5.62 25.82 -5.36
N VAL A 18 6.09 24.69 -5.88
CA VAL A 18 7.47 24.53 -6.37
C VAL A 18 7.73 25.41 -7.59
N LYS A 19 6.78 25.55 -8.51
CA LYS A 19 6.88 26.48 -9.64
C LYS A 19 7.16 27.91 -9.19
N LYS A 20 6.37 28.43 -8.25
CA LYS A 20 6.54 29.80 -7.73
C LYS A 20 7.91 30.00 -7.07
N ALA A 21 8.39 29.02 -6.32
CA ALA A 21 9.69 29.11 -5.68
C ALA A 21 10.83 29.10 -6.70
N LEU A 22 10.75 28.26 -7.73
CA LEU A 22 11.74 28.22 -8.81
C LEU A 22 11.73 29.51 -9.64
N GLU A 23 10.57 30.13 -9.87
CA GLU A 23 10.47 31.44 -10.56
C GLU A 23 11.04 32.60 -9.73
N ASN A 24 11.07 32.47 -8.39
CA ASN A 24 11.68 33.47 -7.50
C ASN A 24 13.22 33.38 -7.44
N VAL A 25 13.82 32.31 -7.98
CA VAL A 25 15.29 32.19 -8.03
C VAL A 25 15.83 33.11 -9.13
N HIS A 26 16.71 34.03 -8.76
CA HIS A 26 17.34 34.99 -9.67
C HIS A 26 18.05 34.28 -10.83
N GLY A 27 17.49 34.38 -12.04
CA GLY A 27 18.07 33.78 -13.26
C GLY A 27 17.19 32.75 -13.97
N VAL A 28 16.05 32.38 -13.37
CA VAL A 28 15.01 31.56 -14.01
C VAL A 28 14.08 32.46 -14.83
N GLN A 29 13.99 32.21 -16.14
CA GLN A 29 13.07 32.95 -17.03
C GLN A 29 11.67 32.35 -17.05
N SER A 30 11.57 31.02 -16.91
CA SER A 30 10.29 30.32 -16.80
C SER A 30 10.51 28.94 -16.20
N ALA A 31 9.62 28.53 -15.29
CA ALA A 31 9.57 27.18 -14.75
C ALA A 31 8.25 26.49 -15.12
N GLU A 32 8.35 25.30 -15.69
CA GLU A 32 7.20 24.44 -15.96
C GLU A 32 7.33 23.15 -15.16
N VAL A 33 6.45 22.96 -14.18
CA VAL A 33 6.48 21.82 -13.26
C VAL A 33 5.32 20.88 -13.56
N SER A 34 5.63 19.61 -13.84
CA SER A 34 4.63 18.57 -14.09
C SER A 34 4.59 17.59 -12.93
N TYR A 35 3.51 17.65 -12.13
CA TYR A 35 3.24 16.67 -11.08
C TYR A 35 3.17 15.23 -11.63
N ALA A 36 2.47 15.03 -12.75
CA ALA A 36 2.24 13.69 -13.30
C ALA A 36 3.53 12.97 -13.71
N LYS A 37 4.57 13.73 -14.07
CA LYS A 37 5.88 13.21 -14.49
C LYS A 37 6.97 13.36 -13.43
N GLY A 38 6.73 14.11 -12.36
CA GLY A 38 7.74 14.38 -11.31
C GLY A 38 8.93 15.22 -11.79
N ILE A 39 8.75 16.05 -12.82
CA ILE A 39 9.82 16.84 -13.45
C ILE A 39 9.48 18.33 -13.50
N ALA A 40 10.52 19.15 -13.39
CA ALA A 40 10.49 20.59 -13.62
C ALA A 40 11.44 20.96 -14.76
N ASN A 41 10.88 21.54 -15.82
CA ASN A 41 11.63 22.08 -16.94
C ASN A 41 11.89 23.56 -16.71
N LEU A 42 13.16 23.95 -16.68
CA LEU A 42 13.58 25.33 -16.47
C LEU A 42 14.23 25.91 -17.73
N LYS A 43 13.90 27.17 -18.01
CA LYS A 43 14.71 28.03 -18.88
C LYS A 43 15.54 28.95 -18.01
N VAL A 44 16.83 28.64 -17.90
CA VAL A 44 17.82 29.44 -17.14
C VAL A 44 18.82 30.09 -18.09
N LYS A 45 19.36 31.25 -17.69
CA LYS A 45 20.56 31.81 -18.33
C LYS A 45 21.76 30.96 -17.93
N ALA A 46 22.63 30.65 -18.90
CA ALA A 46 23.62 29.57 -18.89
C ALA A 46 24.75 29.64 -17.83
N GLU A 47 24.69 30.58 -16.88
CA GLU A 47 25.73 30.84 -15.87
C GLU A 47 25.22 30.69 -14.43
N MET A 48 24.15 29.91 -14.23
CA MET A 48 23.58 29.67 -12.91
C MET A 48 24.24 28.47 -12.20
N LEU A 49 24.62 28.68 -10.93
CA LEU A 49 25.05 27.61 -10.04
C LEU A 49 23.88 26.65 -9.77
N HIS A 50 24.02 25.43 -10.27
CA HIS A 50 23.11 24.31 -10.08
C HIS A 50 22.70 24.13 -8.59
N ASP A 51 23.62 24.40 -7.68
CA ASP A 51 23.39 24.34 -6.23
C ASP A 51 22.28 25.29 -5.74
N ALA A 52 22.13 26.47 -6.33
CA ALA A 52 21.12 27.45 -5.91
C ALA A 52 19.70 26.97 -6.21
N LEU A 53 19.51 26.20 -7.29
CA LEU A 53 18.21 25.63 -7.65
C LEU A 53 17.87 24.42 -6.78
N ILE A 54 18.84 23.58 -6.44
CA ILE A 54 18.64 22.48 -5.49
C ILE A 54 18.30 23.05 -4.12
N ALA A 55 19.06 24.03 -3.63
CA ALA A 55 18.82 24.68 -2.35
C ALA A 55 17.40 25.24 -2.23
N ALA A 56 16.93 25.94 -3.26
CA ALA A 56 15.57 26.50 -3.28
C ALA A 56 14.47 25.42 -3.21
N VAL A 57 14.73 24.23 -3.75
CA VAL A 57 13.78 23.11 -3.70
C VAL A 57 13.88 22.35 -2.38
N THR A 58 15.08 22.23 -1.80
CA THR A 58 15.28 21.61 -0.48
C THR A 58 14.75 22.46 0.65
N ASP A 59 14.82 23.79 0.55
CA ASP A 59 14.23 24.72 1.53
C ASP A 59 12.70 24.57 1.62
N LEU A 60 12.06 24.08 0.55
CA LEU A 60 10.63 23.75 0.53
C LEU A 60 10.33 22.32 1.02
N GLY A 61 11.36 21.54 1.37
CA GLY A 61 11.23 20.16 1.83
C GLY A 61 11.12 19.13 0.71
N TYR A 62 11.51 19.46 -0.53
CA TYR A 62 11.53 18.53 -1.66
C TYR A 62 12.98 18.18 -2.04
N GLN A 63 13.18 17.01 -2.65
CA GLN A 63 14.49 16.60 -3.14
C GLN A 63 14.55 16.78 -4.65
N ALA A 64 15.57 17.48 -5.15
CA ALA A 64 15.76 17.72 -6.58
C ALA A 64 17.10 17.17 -7.07
N ILE A 65 17.09 16.48 -8.21
CA ILE A 65 18.28 15.95 -8.88
C ILE A 65 18.28 16.49 -10.31
N PHE A 66 19.42 16.97 -10.80
CA PHE A 66 19.58 17.34 -12.21
C PHE A 66 19.70 16.09 -13.06
N GLU A 67 18.92 16.04 -14.13
CA GLU A 67 19.03 15.01 -15.15
C GLU A 67 19.79 15.62 -16.34
N ASP A 68 21.12 15.71 -16.19
CA ASP A 68 22.00 15.97 -17.32
C ASP A 68 22.15 14.67 -18.10
N THR A 69 21.61 14.64 -19.31
CA THR A 69 21.62 13.48 -20.21
C THR A 69 23.04 12.94 -20.45
N SER A 70 23.37 11.83 -19.81
CA SER A 70 24.16 10.72 -20.36
C SER A 70 23.67 9.43 -19.70
N PRO A 71 23.13 8.45 -20.45
CA PRO A 71 22.66 7.18 -19.89
C PRO A 71 23.88 6.28 -19.62
N GLU A 72 23.94 5.62 -18.45
CA GLU A 72 24.49 4.28 -18.23
C GLU A 72 24.36 3.86 -16.74
N GLU A 73 24.15 2.56 -16.55
CA GLU A 73 23.66 1.85 -15.36
C GLU A 73 24.77 1.52 -14.35
N GLU A 74 24.40 1.14 -13.11
CA GLU A 74 24.88 -0.09 -12.40
C GLU A 74 24.41 -0.08 -10.91
N ASN A 75 23.53 -0.97 -10.43
CA ASN A 75 23.58 -2.44 -10.31
C ASN A 75 24.27 -2.94 -9.01
N GLN A 76 23.60 -2.77 -7.86
CA GLN A 76 23.94 -3.52 -6.62
C GLN A 76 22.72 -4.06 -5.85
N SER A 77 21.49 -3.63 -6.15
CA SER A 77 20.28 -4.09 -5.45
C SER A 77 19.63 -5.35 -6.05
N SER A 78 20.16 -5.87 -7.15
CA SER A 78 19.53 -6.98 -7.91
C SER A 78 19.62 -8.33 -7.18
N LEU A 79 20.73 -8.61 -6.48
CA LEU A 79 20.93 -9.89 -5.79
C LEU A 79 20.05 -10.06 -4.54
N LEU A 80 19.74 -8.97 -3.82
CA LEU A 80 18.89 -9.03 -2.62
C LEU A 80 17.41 -9.25 -2.95
N ASN A 81 16.95 -8.80 -4.12
CA ASN A 81 15.56 -8.98 -4.56
C ASN A 81 15.27 -10.40 -5.05
N GLN A 82 16.29 -11.13 -5.54
CA GLN A 82 16.11 -12.51 -6.03
C GLN A 82 15.77 -13.50 -4.91
N VAL A 83 16.25 -13.28 -3.68
CA VAL A 83 15.99 -14.21 -2.56
C VAL A 83 14.59 -14.02 -1.95
N ARG A 84 13.92 -12.87 -2.16
CA ARG A 84 12.55 -12.63 -1.66
C ARG A 84 11.45 -13.17 -2.58
N ASN A 85 11.72 -13.38 -3.86
CA ASN A 85 10.71 -13.80 -4.85
C ASN A 85 10.55 -15.32 -4.98
N GLY A 86 11.16 -16.08 -4.07
CA GLY A 86 11.27 -17.54 -4.17
C GLY A 86 10.14 -18.35 -3.53
N VAL A 87 8.90 -17.86 -3.38
CA VAL A 87 7.73 -18.73 -3.12
C VAL A 87 6.45 -18.08 -3.65
N GLY A 88 5.90 -18.60 -4.75
CA GLY A 88 4.46 -18.50 -5.05
C GLY A 88 4.07 -18.09 -6.47
N GLY A 89 3.76 -19.10 -7.30
CA GLY A 89 2.68 -19.06 -8.29
C GLY A 89 2.87 -18.21 -9.55
N ALA A 90 3.07 -18.90 -10.68
CA ALA A 90 3.02 -18.30 -12.01
C ALA A 90 1.61 -17.78 -12.34
N ASP A 91 1.50 -16.48 -12.64
CA ASP A 91 0.55 -16.03 -13.65
C ASP A 91 1.13 -14.86 -14.43
N GLN A 92 0.97 -14.94 -15.75
CA GLN A 92 1.72 -14.17 -16.73
C GLN A 92 0.91 -12.93 -17.11
N ARG A 93 1.35 -11.74 -16.67
CA ARG A 93 0.91 -10.46 -17.24
C ARG A 93 2.11 -9.68 -17.75
N CYS A 94 2.01 -9.31 -19.03
CA CYS A 94 2.92 -8.42 -19.73
C CYS A 94 2.61 -6.98 -19.29
N ASP A 95 3.62 -6.34 -18.71
CA ASP A 95 3.98 -4.92 -18.72
C ASP A 95 4.70 -4.63 -17.40
N GLY A 96 5.80 -3.87 -17.44
CA GLY A 96 6.75 -3.68 -16.34
C GLY A 96 6.22 -2.94 -15.10
N GLU A 97 4.96 -3.14 -14.73
CA GLU A 97 4.32 -2.56 -13.55
C GLU A 97 4.58 -3.45 -12.32
N ARG A 98 5.11 -2.82 -11.27
CA ARG A 98 5.34 -3.49 -9.98
C ARG A 98 4.01 -4.05 -9.45
N PRO A 99 4.00 -5.21 -8.77
CA PRO A 99 2.78 -5.78 -8.21
C PRO A 99 2.09 -4.76 -7.30
N LEU A 100 0.77 -4.60 -7.51
CA LEU A 100 -0.05 -3.65 -6.77
C LEU A 100 0.14 -3.87 -5.26
N GLN A 101 0.44 -2.80 -4.53
CA GLN A 101 0.60 -2.85 -3.07
C GLN A 101 -0.73 -2.51 -2.41
N VAL A 102 -1.28 -3.44 -1.64
CA VAL A 102 -2.57 -3.27 -0.97
C VAL A 102 -2.39 -3.43 0.54
N ALA A 103 -2.80 -2.42 1.30
CA ALA A 103 -2.85 -2.51 2.75
C ALA A 103 -4.27 -2.90 3.21
N VAL A 104 -4.38 -3.93 4.06
CA VAL A 104 -5.63 -4.37 4.67
C VAL A 104 -5.54 -4.16 6.18
N ILE A 105 -6.49 -3.40 6.75
CA ILE A 105 -6.53 -3.14 8.20
C ILE A 105 -7.61 -4.03 8.83
N GLY A 106 -7.17 -4.88 9.74
CA GLY A 106 -7.95 -5.91 10.41
C GLY A 106 -7.69 -7.31 9.83
N SER A 107 -8.09 -8.32 10.60
CA SER A 107 -7.92 -9.75 10.28
C SER A 107 -9.23 -10.56 10.39
N GLY A 108 -10.38 -9.89 10.43
CA GLY A 108 -11.69 -10.53 10.44
C GLY A 108 -12.08 -11.14 9.09
N GLY A 109 -13.28 -11.73 9.01
CA GLY A 109 -13.73 -12.43 7.80
C GLY A 109 -13.67 -11.60 6.51
N ALA A 110 -14.08 -10.32 6.58
CA ALA A 110 -14.01 -9.41 5.43
C ALA A 110 -12.56 -9.12 5.01
N ALA A 111 -11.67 -8.88 5.97
CA ALA A 111 -10.26 -8.58 5.71
C ALA A 111 -9.53 -9.79 5.12
N MET A 112 -9.76 -10.99 5.67
CA MET A 112 -9.16 -12.22 5.16
C MET A 112 -9.64 -12.53 3.75
N ALA A 113 -10.95 -12.39 3.48
CA ALA A 113 -11.51 -12.61 2.14
C ALA A 113 -10.95 -11.61 1.11
N ALA A 114 -10.85 -10.34 1.48
CA ALA A 114 -10.26 -9.31 0.63
C ALA A 114 -8.77 -9.58 0.38
N ALA A 115 -7.99 -9.87 1.43
CA ALA A 115 -6.56 -10.14 1.32
C ALA A 115 -6.28 -11.34 0.39
N LEU A 116 -7.01 -12.44 0.56
CA LEU A 116 -6.87 -13.61 -0.31
C LEU A 116 -7.22 -13.28 -1.75
N LYS A 117 -8.33 -12.54 -1.98
CA LYS A 117 -8.74 -12.19 -3.34
C LYS A 117 -7.75 -11.26 -4.04
N VAL A 118 -7.12 -10.37 -3.28
CA VAL A 118 -6.10 -9.47 -3.78
C VAL A 118 -4.82 -10.25 -4.14
N VAL A 119 -4.41 -11.22 -3.32
CA VAL A 119 -3.27 -12.09 -3.63
C VAL A 119 -3.55 -12.95 -4.87
N GLU A 120 -4.76 -13.50 -5.02
CA GLU A 120 -5.17 -14.23 -6.24
C GLU A 120 -5.06 -13.38 -7.52
N GLN A 121 -5.13 -12.05 -7.40
CA GLN A 121 -4.99 -11.11 -8.53
C GLN A 121 -3.52 -10.71 -8.79
N GLY A 122 -2.55 -11.33 -8.10
CA GLY A 122 -1.12 -11.05 -8.26
C GLY A 122 -0.62 -9.81 -7.53
N ALA A 123 -1.40 -9.27 -6.58
CA ALA A 123 -1.02 -8.13 -5.78
C ALA A 123 -0.32 -8.54 -4.48
N HIS A 124 0.56 -7.66 -3.97
CA HIS A 124 1.23 -7.86 -2.69
C HIS A 124 0.40 -7.21 -1.57
N VAL A 125 0.03 -8.00 -0.56
CA VAL A 125 -0.81 -7.54 0.55
C VAL A 125 0.00 -7.34 1.82
N THR A 126 -0.16 -6.17 2.45
CA THR A 126 0.26 -5.92 3.82
C THR A 126 -0.96 -5.92 4.74
N LEU A 127 -1.10 -6.94 5.57
CA LEU A 127 -2.20 -7.06 6.53
C LEU A 127 -1.75 -6.54 7.90
N ILE A 128 -2.54 -5.65 8.51
CA ILE A 128 -2.24 -5.01 9.78
C ILE A 128 -3.37 -5.32 10.76
N GLU A 129 -3.05 -6.02 11.84
CA GLU A 129 -3.99 -6.33 12.91
C GLU A 129 -3.44 -5.83 14.24
N ARG A 130 -4.32 -5.29 15.10
CA ARG A 130 -3.95 -4.75 16.40
C ARG A 130 -3.98 -5.80 17.52
N GLY A 131 -4.71 -6.89 17.33
CA GLY A 131 -4.93 -7.92 18.35
C GLY A 131 -4.86 -9.34 17.82
N THR A 132 -5.71 -10.22 18.34
CA THR A 132 -5.76 -11.63 17.94
C THR A 132 -6.25 -11.78 16.50
N ILE A 133 -5.48 -12.52 15.69
CA ILE A 133 -5.82 -12.82 14.29
C ILE A 133 -7.19 -13.53 14.19
N GLY A 134 -7.92 -13.24 13.12
CA GLY A 134 -9.24 -13.83 12.83
C GLY A 134 -10.41 -12.95 13.30
N GLY A 135 -10.13 -11.90 14.06
CA GLY A 135 -11.12 -10.92 14.51
C GLY A 135 -12.26 -11.55 15.33
N THR A 136 -13.47 -11.03 15.14
CA THR A 136 -14.63 -11.36 15.99
C THR A 136 -15.14 -12.78 15.81
N CYS A 137 -15.38 -13.22 14.57
CA CYS A 137 -16.16 -14.44 14.31
C CYS A 137 -15.58 -15.69 14.97
N VAL A 138 -14.26 -15.87 14.90
CA VAL A 138 -13.58 -17.06 15.44
C VAL A 138 -13.28 -16.93 16.94
N ASN A 139 -12.93 -15.74 17.42
CA ASN A 139 -12.42 -15.57 18.78
C ASN A 139 -13.52 -15.27 19.81
N ILE A 140 -14.42 -14.33 19.50
CA ILE A 140 -15.37 -13.77 20.49
C ILE A 140 -16.78 -13.55 19.92
N GLY A 141 -17.13 -14.30 18.88
CA GLY A 141 -18.36 -14.08 18.11
C GLY A 141 -19.05 -15.38 17.77
N CYS A 142 -19.30 -15.56 16.48
CA CYS A 142 -20.15 -16.61 15.95
C CYS A 142 -19.74 -18.02 16.39
N VAL A 143 -18.44 -18.35 16.31
CA VAL A 143 -17.93 -19.69 16.63
C VAL A 143 -18.16 -20.06 18.10
N PRO A 144 -17.62 -19.33 19.10
CA PRO A 144 -17.83 -19.69 20.50
C PRO A 144 -19.31 -19.62 20.91
N SER A 145 -20.06 -18.64 20.39
CA SER A 145 -21.48 -18.50 20.70
C SER A 145 -22.30 -19.70 20.22
N LYS A 146 -22.05 -20.19 19.00
CA LYS A 146 -22.80 -21.34 18.46
C LYS A 146 -22.37 -22.66 19.08
N ILE A 147 -21.11 -22.80 19.50
CA ILE A 147 -20.67 -23.96 20.32
C ILE A 147 -21.46 -23.99 21.63
N MET A 148 -21.52 -22.87 22.35
CA MET A 148 -22.26 -22.79 23.62
C MET A 148 -23.76 -23.03 23.44
N ILE A 149 -24.38 -22.43 22.41
CA ILE A 149 -25.80 -22.67 22.11
C ILE A 149 -26.06 -24.15 21.82
N ARG A 150 -25.16 -24.84 21.11
CA ARG A 150 -25.33 -26.27 20.85
C ARG A 150 -25.20 -27.10 22.12
N ALA A 151 -24.25 -26.78 23.00
CA ALA A 151 -24.14 -27.43 24.31
C ALA A 151 -25.40 -27.21 25.15
N ALA A 152 -25.93 -25.98 25.19
CA ALA A 152 -27.17 -25.66 25.87
C ALA A 152 -28.37 -26.42 25.30
N HIS A 153 -28.45 -26.55 23.97
CA HIS A 153 -29.50 -27.35 23.33
C HIS A 153 -29.44 -28.83 23.71
N ILE A 154 -28.24 -29.41 23.81
CA ILE A 154 -28.06 -30.79 24.28
C ILE A 154 -28.48 -30.92 25.76
N ALA A 155 -28.08 -29.99 26.61
CA ALA A 155 -28.48 -29.98 28.01
C ALA A 155 -30.00 -29.82 28.19
N HIS A 156 -30.63 -29.00 27.35
CA HIS A 156 -32.08 -28.80 27.30
C HIS A 156 -32.81 -30.09 26.89
N LEU A 157 -32.39 -30.73 25.79
CA LEU A 157 -33.00 -32.01 25.34
C LEU A 157 -32.78 -33.18 26.31
N ARG A 158 -31.73 -33.13 27.14
CA ARG A 158 -31.56 -34.10 28.23
C ARG A 158 -32.49 -33.83 29.42
N ARG A 159 -32.94 -32.59 29.58
CA ARG A 159 -33.81 -32.17 30.67
C ARG A 159 -35.28 -32.44 30.34
N GLU A 160 -35.67 -32.11 29.11
CA GLU A 160 -37.03 -32.26 28.65
C GLU A 160 -37.05 -32.59 27.16
N SER A 161 -37.97 -33.47 26.79
CA SER A 161 -38.31 -33.72 25.41
C SER A 161 -39.81 -33.95 25.27
N PRO A 162 -40.41 -33.63 24.10
CA PRO A 162 -41.80 -33.99 23.83
C PRO A 162 -42.08 -35.51 23.88
N PHE A 163 -41.03 -36.33 23.95
CA PHE A 163 -41.10 -37.80 23.94
C PHE A 163 -40.83 -38.42 25.31
N ASP A 164 -40.74 -37.62 26.39
CA ASP A 164 -40.44 -38.13 27.73
C ASP A 164 -41.45 -39.19 28.22
N GLY A 165 -42.71 -39.09 27.80
CA GLY A 165 -43.74 -40.10 28.08
C GLY A 165 -43.46 -41.48 27.46
N GLY A 166 -42.73 -41.54 26.34
CA GLY A 166 -42.32 -42.80 25.70
C GLY A 166 -41.07 -43.44 26.30
N ILE A 167 -40.31 -42.70 27.11
CA ILE A 167 -39.14 -43.22 27.84
C ILE A 167 -39.58 -43.89 29.14
N GLN A 168 -40.66 -43.41 29.77
CA GLN A 168 -41.21 -43.98 31.00
C GLN A 168 -41.95 -45.31 30.79
N SER A 169 -42.34 -45.66 29.56
CA SER A 169 -43.09 -46.90 29.26
C SER A 169 -42.23 -48.18 29.22
N PHE A 170 -40.92 -48.08 29.44
CA PHE A 170 -39.98 -49.21 29.44
C PHE A 170 -39.30 -49.46 30.80
N ALA A 171 -39.76 -48.78 31.87
CA ALA A 171 -39.26 -48.95 33.24
C ALA A 171 -40.29 -49.64 34.14
#